data_AF-A0A857CAF8-F1
#
_entry.id   AF-A0A857CAF8-F1
#
_cell.length_a   1.000
_cell.length_b   1.000
_cell.length_c   1.000
_cell.angle_alpha   90.00
_cell.angle_beta   90.00
_cell.angle_gamma   90.00
#
_symmetry.space_group_name_H-M   'P 1'
#
loop_
_entity.id
_entity.type
_entity.pdbx_description
1 polymer ?
#
loop_
_entity_poly.entity_id
_entity_poly.type
_entity_poly.pdbx_seq_one_letter_code
_entity_poly.pdbx_strand_id
1 'polypeptide(L)'
;MHTLLVILGGLALMAVVYGIALWRGVSLHRAFPVYAGLLAMASAINLWVGVTQAGYSVAEELPIFAVIFGVPCLLAWFLARRSA
;
A
#
# COMPACT_ATOMS: atom_id res chain seq x y z
N MET A 1 13.99 -11.57 -4.66
CA MET A 1 12.56 -11.46 -5.03
C MET A 1 11.95 -10.35 -4.17
N HIS A 2 12.15 -9.10 -4.57
CA HIS A 2 11.87 -7.93 -3.72
C HIS A 2 10.38 -7.56 -3.69
N THR A 3 9.68 -7.64 -4.83
CA THR A 3 8.29 -7.22 -5.00
C THR A 3 7.30 -7.91 -4.06
N LEU A 4 7.47 -9.23 -3.84
CA LEU A 4 6.64 -10.01 -2.91
C LEU A 4 6.75 -9.49 -1.47
N LEU A 5 7.96 -9.13 -1.02
CA LEU A 5 8.18 -8.58 0.32
C LEU A 5 7.54 -7.19 0.47
N VAL A 6 7.54 -6.37 -0.59
CA VAL A 6 6.90 -5.06 -0.56
C VAL A 6 5.37 -5.20 -0.49
N ILE A 7 4.78 -6.14 -1.24
CA ILE A 7 3.34 -6.45 -1.16
C ILE A 7 2.97 -6.93 0.25
N LEU A 8 3.74 -7.87 0.82
CA LEU A 8 3.54 -8.34 2.19
C LEU A 8 3.68 -7.20 3.21
N GLY A 9 4.63 -6.29 3.00
CA GLY A 9 4.78 -5.08 3.81
C GLY A 9 3.55 -4.17 3.72
N GLY A 10 2.97 -4.01 2.53
CA GLY A 10 1.71 -3.28 2.33
C GLY A 10 0.54 -3.91 3.09
N LEU A 11 0.41 -5.24 3.05
CA LEU A 11 -0.61 -5.96 3.81
C LEU A 11 -0.39 -5.87 5.33
N ALA A 12 0.86 -5.93 5.79
CA ALA A 12 1.20 -5.73 7.20
C ALA A 12 0.84 -4.31 7.65
N LEU A 13 1.16 -3.30 6.85
CA LEU A 13 0.76 -1.91 7.09
C LEU A 13 -0.76 -1.76 7.19
N MET A 14 -1.52 -2.44 6.32
CA MET A 14 -2.99 -2.46 6.39
C MET A 14 -3.46 -3.02 7.72
N ALA A 15 -2.93 -4.18 8.13
CA ALA A 15 -3.30 -4.83 9.38
C ALA A 15 -3.02 -3.93 10.60
N VAL A 16 -1.89 -3.20 10.59
CA VAL A 16 -1.54 -2.25 11.65
C VAL A 16 -2.52 -1.07 11.67
N VAL A 17 -2.74 -0.40 10.53
CA VAL A 17 -3.60 0.79 10.47
C VAL A 17 -5.05 0.44 10.84
N TYR A 18 -5.59 -0.66 10.30
CA TYR A 18 -6.94 -1.09 10.60
C TYR A 18 -7.07 -1.65 12.01
N GLY A 19 -6.06 -2.37 12.51
CA GLY A 19 -6.01 -2.83 13.90
C GLY A 19 -6.07 -1.66 14.89
N ILE A 20 -5.30 -0.60 14.65
CA ILE A 20 -5.35 0.64 15.46
C ILE A 20 -6.72 1.30 15.35
N ALA A 21 -7.31 1.37 14.15
CA ALA A 21 -8.63 1.95 13.96
C ALA A 21 -9.70 1.21 14.76
N LEU A 22 -9.72 -0.12 14.67
CA LEU A 22 -10.65 -0.97 15.43
C LEU A 22 -10.44 -0.83 16.94
N TRP A 23 -9.20 -0.82 17.42
CA TRP A 23 -8.89 -0.64 18.84
C TRP A 23 -9.36 0.73 19.37
N ARG A 24 -9.33 1.76 18.53
CA ARG A 24 -9.79 3.12 18.87
C ARG A 24 -11.28 3.36 18.56
N GLY A 25 -12.03 2.35 18.10
CA GLY A 25 -13.43 2.49 17.69
C GLY A 25 -13.63 3.40 16.47
N VAL A 26 -12.60 3.63 15.66
CA VAL A 26 -12.65 4.41 14.42
C VAL A 26 -13.09 3.49 13.27
N SER A 27 -14.01 3.97 12.43
CA SER A 27 -14.45 3.20 11.27
C SER A 27 -13.33 3.00 10.25
N LEU A 28 -13.28 1.83 9.62
CA LEU A 28 -12.27 1.51 8.60
C LEU A 28 -12.32 2.47 7.41
N HIS A 29 -13.51 3.02 7.10
CA HIS A 29 -13.68 4.09 6.13
C HIS A 29 -12.84 5.34 6.43
N ARG A 30 -12.76 5.75 7.69
CA ARG A 30 -11.93 6.90 8.11
C ARG A 30 -10.44 6.55 8.17
N ALA A 31 -10.10 5.28 8.41
CA ALA A 31 -8.73 4.80 8.43
C ALA A 31 -8.13 4.56 7.03
N PHE A 32 -8.97 4.27 6.04
CA PHE A 32 -8.55 3.95 4.67
C PHE A 32 -7.65 5.04 4.02
N PRO A 33 -7.98 6.34 4.05
CA PRO A 33 -7.12 7.36 3.45
C PRO A 33 -5.73 7.41 4.05
N VAL A 34 -5.59 7.17 5.36
CA VAL A 34 -4.30 7.12 6.05
C VAL A 34 -3.47 5.95 5.54
N TYR A 35 -4.06 4.76 5.47
CA TYR A 35 -3.41 3.59 4.91
C TYR A 35 -3.00 3.81 3.44
N ALA A 36 -3.93 4.29 2.61
CA ALA A 36 -3.69 4.52 1.19
C ALA A 36 -2.57 5.54 0.97
N GLY A 37 -2.53 6.63 1.76
CA GLY A 37 -1.46 7.62 1.69
C GLY A 37 -0.09 7.06 2.08
N LEU A 38 -0.02 6.28 3.16
CA LEU A 38 1.23 5.64 3.59
C LEU A 38 1.73 4.63 2.55
N LEU A 39 0.84 3.82 1.99
CA LEU A 39 1.19 2.86 0.94
C LEU A 39 1.60 3.55 -0.36
N ALA A 40 0.94 4.64 -0.75
CA ALA A 40 1.31 5.44 -1.92
C ALA A 40 2.73 6.02 -1.77
N MET A 41 3.07 6.54 -0.59
CA MET A 41 4.41 7.04 -0.31
C MET A 41 5.46 5.92 -0.35
N ALA A 42 5.18 4.77 0.28
CA ALA A 42 6.10 3.63 0.28
C ALA A 42 6.33 3.06 -1.14
N SER A 43 5.26 2.92 -1.92
CA SER A 43 5.35 2.45 -3.31
C SER A 43 6.06 3.46 -4.22
N ALA A 44 5.85 4.77 -4.03
CA ALA A 44 6.56 5.80 -4.79
C ALA A 44 8.08 5.79 -4.48
N ILE A 45 8.46 5.56 -3.21
CA ILE A 45 9.86 5.35 -2.83
C ILE A 45 10.42 4.10 -3.51
N ASN A 46 9.64 3.01 -3.59
CA ASN A 46 10.06 1.79 -4.26
C ASN A 46 10.34 2.02 -5.75
N LEU A 47 9.43 2.71 -6.45
CA LEU A 47 9.59 3.14 -7.84
C LEU A 47 10.86 3.99 -8.01
N TRP A 48 11.06 4.99 -7.15
CA TRP A 48 12.23 5.87 -7.18
C TRP A 48 13.54 5.10 -7.01
N VAL A 49 13.58 4.13 -6.09
CA VAL A 49 14.75 3.28 -5.87
C VAL A 49 15.02 2.39 -7.09
N GLY A 50 13.99 1.80 -7.69
CA GLY A 50 14.12 1.01 -8.93
C GLY A 50 14.75 1.83 -10.07
N VAL A 51 14.30 3.08 -10.22
CA VAL A 51 14.81 3.97 -11.27
C VAL A 51 16.23 4.47 -10.97
N THR A 52 16.48 4.99 -9.76
CA THR A 52 17.73 5.70 -9.44
C THR A 52 18.86 4.79 -8.99
N GLN A 53 18.57 3.66 -8.35
CA GLN A 53 19.58 2.76 -7.79
C GLN A 53 19.76 1.50 -8.64
N ALA A 54 18.68 0.93 -9.17
CA ALA A 54 18.76 -0.26 -10.02
C ALA A 54 18.92 0.08 -11.52
N GLY A 55 18.70 1.34 -11.92
CA GLY A 55 18.92 1.82 -13.28
C GLY A 55 17.82 1.41 -14.27
N TYR A 56 16.66 0.95 -13.78
CA TYR A 56 15.51 0.67 -14.64
C TYR A 56 14.85 1.96 -15.12
N SER A 57 14.17 1.89 -16.26
CA SER A 57 13.34 2.99 -16.74
C SER A 57 12.07 3.12 -15.90
N VAL A 58 11.49 4.32 -15.89
CA VAL A 58 10.18 4.56 -15.25
C VAL A 58 9.12 3.64 -15.84
N ALA A 59 9.16 3.36 -17.15
CA ALA A 59 8.18 2.50 -17.83
C ALA A 59 8.24 1.03 -17.37
N GLU A 60 9.42 0.55 -16.97
CA GLU A 60 9.59 -0.81 -16.44
C GLU A 60 9.10 -0.92 -14.98
N GLU A 61 9.31 0.13 -14.20
CA GLU A 61 8.95 0.15 -12.77
C GLU A 61 7.49 0.56 -12.52
N LEU A 62 6.85 1.31 -13.44
CA LEU A 62 5.46 1.78 -13.29
C LEU A 62 4.43 0.63 -13.13
N PRO A 63 4.50 -0.47 -13.90
CA PRO A 63 3.64 -1.63 -13.69
C PRO A 63 3.86 -2.28 -12.32
N ILE A 64 5.10 -2.33 -11.84
CA ILE A 64 5.45 -2.90 -10.54
C ILE A 64 4.87 -2.03 -9.42
N PHE A 65 5.04 -0.72 -9.52
CA PHE A 65 4.39 0.27 -8.65
C PHE A 65 2.87 0.07 -8.62
N ALA A 66 2.24 -0.07 -9.79
CA ALA A 66 0.79 -0.26 -9.90
C ALA A 66 0.31 -1.53 -9.19
N VAL A 67 1.08 -2.62 -9.22
CA VAL A 67 0.76 -3.85 -8.49
C VAL A 67 0.97 -3.68 -6.98
N ILE A 68 2.12 -3.12 -6.57
CA ILE A 68 2.48 -2.91 -5.16
C ILE A 68 1.46 -2.00 -4.46
N PHE A 69 1.03 -0.92 -5.13
CA PHE A 69 0.03 -0.01 -4.60
C PHE A 69 -1.39 -0.56 -4.80
N GLY A 70 -1.73 -0.94 -6.03
CA GLY A 70 -3.10 -1.25 -6.43
C GLY A 70 -3.68 -2.46 -5.71
N VAL A 71 -2.95 -3.57 -5.63
CA VAL A 71 -3.49 -4.82 -5.05
C VAL A 71 -3.83 -4.65 -3.56
N PRO A 72 -2.91 -4.16 -2.69
CA PRO A 72 -3.22 -3.97 -1.28
C PRO A 72 -4.20 -2.82 -1.04
N CYS A 73 -4.20 -1.77 -1.89
CA CYS A 73 -5.14 -0.66 -1.77
C CYS A 73 -6.57 -1.07 -2.10
N LEU A 74 -6.77 -1.86 -3.16
CA LEU A 74 -8.09 -2.42 -3.52
C LEU A 74 -8.64 -3.32 -2.41
N LEU A 75 -7.80 -4.18 -1.83
CA LEU A 75 -8.19 -5.04 -0.72
C LEU A 75 -8.63 -4.21 0.50
N ALA A 76 -7.84 -3.22 0.89
CA ALA A 76 -8.17 -2.34 2.01
C ALA A 76 -9.47 -1.57 1.76
N TRP A 77 -9.63 -1.01 0.55
CA TRP A 77 -10.85 -0.31 0.17
C TRP A 77 -12.09 -1.21 0.27
N PHE A 78 -11.99 -2.45 -0.21
CA PHE A 78 -13.09 -3.41 -0.14
C PHE A 78 -13.46 -3.75 1.31
N LEU A 79 -12.46 -3.95 2.17
CA LEU A 79 -12.65 -4.17 3.61
C LEU A 79 -13.28 -2.97 4.28
N ALA A 80 -12.79 -1.76 4.00
CA ALA A 80 -13.39 -0.53 4.51
C ALA A 80 -14.86 -0.48 4.12
N ARG A 81 -15.19 -0.68 2.84
CA ARG A 81 -16.55 -0.60 2.29
C ARG A 81 -17.54 -1.54 2.96
N ARG A 82 -17.11 -2.73 3.38
CA ARG A 82 -17.96 -3.69 4.13
C ARG A 82 -18.22 -3.29 5.58
N SER A 83 -17.48 -2.33 6.11
CA SER A 83 -17.53 -1.92 7.52
C SER A 83 -18.09 -0.50 7.75
N ALA A 84 -18.71 0.14 6.75
CA ALA A 84 -19.68 1.23 6.98
C ALA A 84 -21.09 0.66 6.93
#